data_AF-A0A7K0WM48-F1
#
_entry.id   AF-A0A7K0WM48-F1
#
_cell.length_a   1.000
_cell.length_b   1.000
_cell.length_c   1.000
_cell.angle_alpha   90.00
_cell.angle_beta   90.00
_cell.angle_gamma   90.00
#
_symmetry.space_group_name_H-M   'P 1'
#
loop_
_entity.id
_entity.type
_entity.pdbx_description
1 polymer ?
#
loop_
_entity_poly.entity_id
_entity_poly.type
_entity_poly.pdbx_seq_one_letter_code
_entity_poly.pdbx_strand_id
1 'polypeptide(L)' 'MTKTECHHEQVEIALTIDGAKLFMRSCSICDVRSWRRDGEAVELDGLLHDISEAPTRYRRTLTA' A
#
# COMPACT_ATOMS: atom_id res chain seq x y z
N MET A 1 -18.56 -12.17 -8.54
CA MET A 1 -17.52 -11.23 -9.01
C MET A 1 -16.30 -11.44 -8.13
N THR A 2 -15.24 -12.02 -8.68
CA THR A 2 -13.95 -12.14 -7.99
C THR A 2 -13.40 -10.74 -7.74
N LYS A 3 -12.97 -10.47 -6.51
CA LYS A 3 -12.56 -9.18 -5.95
C LYS A 3 -11.37 -8.51 -6.67
N THR A 4 -10.88 -9.09 -7.77
CA THR A 4 -9.56 -8.83 -8.33
C THR A 4 -9.50 -7.77 -9.44
N GLU A 5 -10.61 -7.40 -10.08
CA GLU A 5 -10.58 -6.44 -11.18
C GLU A 5 -11.68 -5.38 -11.04
N CYS A 6 -11.35 -4.20 -10.47
CA CYS A 6 -12.19 -2.99 -10.60
C CYS A 6 -11.98 -2.41 -12.01
N HIS A 7 -13.06 -2.24 -12.77
CA HIS A 7 -13.04 -1.64 -14.12
C HIS A 7 -13.26 -0.11 -14.14
N HIS A 8 -13.42 0.52 -12.97
CA HIS A 8 -13.50 1.97 -12.88
C HIS A 8 -12.11 2.60 -12.96
N GLU A 9 -12.08 3.91 -13.21
CA GLU A 9 -10.85 4.69 -13.13
C GLU A 9 -10.23 4.56 -11.73
N GLN A 10 -8.91 4.32 -11.71
CA GLN A 10 -8.15 4.09 -10.48
C GLN A 10 -7.08 5.15 -10.35
N VAL A 11 -6.86 5.60 -9.12
CA VAL A 11 -5.68 6.39 -8.78
C VAL A 11 -4.57 5.43 -8.39
N GLU A 12 -3.37 5.64 -8.94
CA GLU A 12 -2.16 4.93 -8.53
C GLU A 12 -1.24 5.89 -7.78
N ILE A 13 -0.83 5.48 -6.58
CA ILE A 13 0.10 6.23 -5.73
C ILE A 13 1.36 5.39 -5.59
N ALA A 14 2.51 5.98 -5.95
CA ALA A 14 3.83 5.39 -5.75
C ALA A 14 4.45 5.91 -4.45
N LEU A 15 4.96 4.98 -3.64
CA LEU A 15 5.62 5.21 -2.37
C LEU A 15 6.99 4.54 -2.41
N THR A 16 8.01 5.16 -1.81
CA THR A 16 9.32 4.54 -1.64
C THR A 16 9.56 4.33 -0.15
N ILE A 17 9.77 3.08 0.25
CA ILE A 17 10.00 2.69 1.65
C ILE A 17 11.26 1.84 1.69
N ASP A 18 12.27 2.29 2.43
CA ASP A 18 13.57 1.61 2.56
C ASP A 18 14.21 1.21 1.22
N GLY A 19 13.99 2.04 0.19
CA GLY A 19 14.49 1.81 -1.18
C GLY A 19 13.61 0.93 -2.05
N ALA A 20 12.63 0.22 -1.49
CA ALA A 20 11.64 -0.56 -2.25
C ALA A 20 10.51 0.34 -2.78
N LYS A 21 10.05 0.06 -4.00
CA LYS A 21 8.91 0.77 -4.60
C LYS A 21 7.61 0.03 -4.29
N LEU A 22 6.70 0.74 -3.66
CA LEU A 22 5.36 0.29 -3.36
C LEU A 22 4.36 1.09 -4.19
N PHE A 23 3.43 0.40 -4.83
CA PHE A 23 2.33 1.00 -5.56
C PHE A 23 1.01 0.62 -4.90
N MET A 24 0.20 1.62 -4.64
CA MET A 24 -1.18 1.45 -4.18
C MET A 24 -2.12 1.90 -5.28
N ARG A 25 -3.07 1.05 -5.65
CA ARG A 25 -4.19 1.42 -6.50
C ARG A 25 -5.46 1.52 -5.67
N SER A 26 -6.22 2.58 -5.87
CA SER A 26 -7.51 2.80 -5.23
C SER A 26 -8.58 3.13 -6.25
N CYS A 27 -9.74 2.52 -6.06
CA CYS A 27 -10.95 2.70 -6.85
C CYS A 27 -12.00 3.34 -5.93
N SER A 28 -12.25 4.64 -6.07
CA SER A 28 -13.16 5.40 -5.18
C SER A 28 -14.62 4.95 -5.24
N ILE A 29 -15.01 4.26 -6.31
CA ILE A 29 -16.37 3.74 -6.51
C ILE A 29 -16.59 2.43 -5.76
N CYS A 30 -15.61 1.52 -5.81
CA CYS A 30 -15.73 0.22 -5.14
C CYS A 30 -15.20 0.24 -3.70
N ASP A 31 -14.48 1.31 -3.32
CA ASP A 31 -13.67 1.41 -2.10
C ASP A 31 -12.74 0.20 -1.90
N VAL A 32 -12.19 -0.29 -3.02
CA VAL A 32 -11.22 -1.40 -3.03
C VAL A 32 -9.83 -0.83 -3.27
N ARG A 33 -8.86 -1.41 -2.56
CA ARG A 33 -7.44 -1.08 -2.67
C ARG A 33 -6.62 -2.32 -2.96
N SER A 34 -5.61 -2.18 -3.79
CA SER A 34 -4.62 -3.23 -4.07
C SER A 34 -3.21 -2.67 -3.99
N TRP A 35 -2.27 -3.54 -3.60
CA TRP A 35 -0.90 -3.15 -3.32
C TRP A 35 0.05 -4.02 -4.11
N ARG A 36 1.11 -3.40 -4.64
CA ARG A 36 2.21 -4.11 -5.32
C ARG A 36 3.56 -3.60 -4.86
N ARG A 37 4.47 -4.51 -4.55
CA ARG A 37 5.88 -4.20 -4.26
C ARG A 37 6.74 -4.84 -5.34
N ASP A 38 7.57 -4.02 -5.99
CA ASP A 38 8.47 -4.48 -7.07
C ASP A 38 7.76 -5.29 -8.18
N GLY A 39 6.49 -4.98 -8.44
CA GLY A 39 5.66 -5.62 -9.46
C GLY A 39 4.77 -6.75 -8.93
N GLU A 40 5.06 -7.32 -7.76
CA GLU A 40 4.33 -8.43 -7.16
C GLU A 40 3.18 -7.96 -6.27
N ALA A 41 2.05 -8.67 -6.27
CA ALA A 41 0.92 -8.38 -5.41
C ALA A 41 1.24 -8.69 -3.95
N VAL A 42 0.89 -7.78 -3.04
CA VAL A 42 1.10 -7.94 -1.59
C VAL A 42 -0.15 -7.57 -0.81
N GLU A 43 -0.34 -8.23 0.34
CA GLU A 43 -1.42 -7.88 1.28
C GLU A 43 -1.01 -6.70 2.15
N LEU A 44 -1.99 -5.87 2.52
CA LEU A 44 -1.75 -4.67 3.33
C LEU A 44 -1.19 -5.02 4.71
N ASP A 45 -1.71 -6.07 5.35
CA ASP A 45 -1.29 -6.43 6.71
C ASP A 45 0.20 -6.80 6.77
N GLY A 46 0.68 -7.57 5.78
CA GLY A 46 2.11 -7.89 5.65
C GLY A 46 2.96 -6.64 5.38
N LEU A 47 2.47 -5.75 4.52
CA LEU A 47 3.14 -4.48 4.25
C LEU A 47 3.27 -3.60 5.50
N LEU A 48 2.20 -3.45 6.28
CA LEU A 48 2.21 -2.64 7.51
C LEU A 48 3.14 -3.24 8.56
N HIS A 49 3.17 -4.56 8.66
CA HIS A 49 4.11 -5.27 9.53
C HIS A 49 5.55 -4.93 9.17
N ASP A 50 5.95 -5.08 7.90
CA ASP A 50 7.29 -4.73 7.42
C ASP A 50 7.68 -3.28 7.75
N ILE A 51 6.76 -2.34 7.49
CA ILE A 51 7.00 -0.90 7.77
C ILE A 51 7.18 -0.66 9.26
N SER A 52 6.41 -1.36 10.11
CA SER A 52 6.47 -1.19 11.55
C SER A 52 7.70 -1.83 12.19
N GLU A 53 8.21 -2.92 11.62
CA GLU A 53 9.40 -3.63 12.09
C GLU A 53 10.71 -3.03 11.60
N ALA A 54 10.69 -2.39 10.43
CA ALA A 54 11.79 -1.55 10.00
C ALA A 54 12.07 -0.51 11.10
N PRO A 55 13.34 -0.22 11.44
CA PRO A 55 13.70 0.87 12.33
C PRO A 55 13.36 2.19 11.63
N THR A 56 12.07 2.52 11.63
CA THR A 56 11.53 3.67 10.95
C THR A 56 12.16 4.89 11.59
N ARG A 57 12.98 5.58 10.80
CA ARG A 57 13.49 6.91 11.12
C ARG A 57 12.34 7.92 11.37
N TYR A 58 11.12 7.53 10.98
CA TYR A 58 9.89 8.27 11.17
C TYR A 58 9.09 7.78 12.40
N ARG A 59 9.73 7.72 13.56
CA ARG A 59 8.98 7.75 14.83
C ARG A 59 8.52 9.19 15.05
N ARG A 60 7.47 9.63 14.34
CA ARG A 60 6.72 10.81 14.78
C ARG A 60 6.14 10.44 16.14
N THR A 61 6.65 11.08 17.17
CA THR A 61 6.03 11.13 18.50
C THR A 61 4.61 11.65 18.30
N LEU A 62 3.66 10.75 18.10
CA LEU A 62 2.24 11.00 18.35
C LEU A 62 2.06 10.94 19.87
N THR A 63 2.68 11.89 20.56
CA THR A 63 2.40 12.16 21.97
C THR A 63 1.17 13.06 22.01
N ALA A 64 0.07 12.44 22.46
CA ALA A 64 -1.11 12.95 23.15
C ALA A 64 -1.68 14.33 22.74
#